data_AF-A0A2M8G8N3-F1
#
_entry.id   AF-A0A2M8G8N3-F1
#
_cell.length_a   1.000
_cell.length_b   1.000
_cell.length_c   1.000
_cell.angle_alpha   90.00
_cell.angle_beta   90.00
_cell.angle_gamma   90.00
#
_symmetry.space_group_name_H-M   'P 1'
#
loop_
_entity.id
_entity.type
_entity.pdbx_description
1 polymer ?
#
loop_
_entity_poly.entity_id
_entity_poly.type
_entity_poly.pdbx_seq_one_letter_code
_entity_poly.pdbx_strand_id
1 'polypeptide(L)'
;EWQKVNRDYLKRIIQEFRYEKLIDWQEKSDGAIRLTLTKLGKQYALEYKIDEMEIKNPTVWDGKWRMVIFDIPERKRKARNALRNKLKELGFRELQKSVFVHPYPCQNEIEFIVEFFNIRPYVRYGEIMNLTNEEDLKLHFNLT
;
A
#
# COMPACT_ATOMS: atom_id res chain seq x y z
N GLU A 1 -16.23 11.51 -17.37
CA GLU A 1 -16.59 10.82 -16.10
C GLU A 1 -17.23 11.71 -15.03
N TRP A 2 -16.86 12.99 -14.87
CA TRP A 2 -17.40 13.89 -13.83
C TRP A 2 -18.86 14.36 -14.00
N GLN A 3 -19.48 14.20 -15.18
CA GLN A 3 -20.83 14.71 -15.46
C GLN A 3 -21.97 13.86 -14.88
N LYS A 4 -21.68 12.70 -14.28
CA LYS A 4 -22.70 11.80 -13.69
C LYS A 4 -22.86 11.91 -12.17
N VAL A 5 -22.03 12.71 -11.50
CA VAL A 5 -22.12 12.85 -10.03
C VAL A 5 -23.22 13.85 -9.69
N ASN A 6 -24.21 13.39 -8.92
CA ASN A 6 -25.27 14.25 -8.42
C ASN A 6 -24.66 15.41 -7.60
N ARG A 7 -24.95 16.66 -8.00
CA ARG A 7 -24.35 17.86 -7.40
C ARG A 7 -24.72 18.04 -5.92
N ASP A 8 -25.92 17.64 -5.51
CA ASP A 8 -26.37 17.77 -4.13
C ASP A 8 -25.70 16.73 -3.24
N TYR A 9 -25.52 15.52 -3.78
CA TYR A 9 -24.74 14.47 -3.11
C TYR A 9 -23.28 14.88 -2.91
N LEU A 10 -22.63 15.42 -3.95
CA LEU A 10 -21.25 15.89 -3.87
C LEU A 10 -21.09 17.03 -2.86
N LYS A 11 -22.03 17.99 -2.83
CA LYS A 11 -22.03 19.07 -1.83
C LYS A 11 -22.13 18.53 -0.40
N ARG A 12 -23.00 17.53 -0.19
CA ARG A 12 -23.15 16.89 1.12
C ARG A 12 -21.85 16.22 1.58
N ILE A 13 -21.20 15.43 0.72
CA ILE A 13 -19.91 14.78 1.06
C ILE A 13 -18.85 15.82 1.39
N ILE A 14 -18.76 16.90 0.60
CA ILE A 14 -17.79 17.98 0.86
C ILE A 14 -18.07 18.64 2.23
N GLN A 15 -19.34 18.83 2.59
CA GLN A 15 -19.70 19.36 3.91
C GLN A 15 -19.36 18.38 5.04
N GLU A 16 -19.61 17.08 4.86
CA GLU A 16 -19.25 16.02 5.81
C GLU A 16 -17.73 15.98 6.06
N PHE A 17 -16.93 15.91 5.00
CA PHE A 17 -15.46 15.91 5.11
C PHE A 17 -14.92 17.20 5.72
N ARG A 18 -15.61 18.33 5.55
CA ARG A 18 -15.25 19.59 6.21
C ARG A 18 -15.61 19.56 7.70
N TYR A 19 -16.78 19.05 8.06
CA TYR A 19 -17.20 18.89 9.46
C TYR A 19 -16.23 17.98 10.23
N GLU A 20 -15.79 16.90 9.59
CA GLU A 20 -14.76 15.98 10.11
C GLU A 20 -13.33 16.54 10.06
N LYS A 21 -13.15 17.77 9.55
CA LYS A 21 -11.85 18.45 9.40
C LYS A 21 -10.86 17.70 8.51
N LEU A 22 -11.34 16.89 7.57
CA LEU A 22 -10.50 16.18 6.58
C LEU A 22 -10.09 17.11 5.44
N ILE A 23 -10.95 18.05 5.06
CA ILE A 23 -10.68 19.03 4.01
C ILE A 23 -10.90 20.46 4.51
N ASP A 24 -10.14 21.38 3.91
CA ASP A 24 -10.34 22.82 3.99
C ASP A 24 -10.63 23.37 2.58
N TRP A 25 -11.21 24.56 2.52
CA TRP A 25 -11.54 25.22 1.25
C TRP A 25 -11.12 26.69 1.25
N GLN A 26 -10.66 27.16 0.09
CA GLN A 26 -10.31 28.57 -0.11
C GLN A 26 -10.92 29.04 -1.41
N GLU A 27 -11.69 30.13 -1.34
CA GLU A 27 -12.19 30.81 -2.54
C GLU A 27 -11.06 31.65 -3.13
N LYS A 28 -10.77 31.41 -4.40
CA LYS A 28 -9.80 32.20 -5.15
C LYS A 28 -10.47 33.49 -5.66
N SER A 29 -9.63 34.46 -6.02
CA SER A 29 -10.07 35.75 -6.57
C SER A 29 -10.87 35.65 -7.87
N ASP A 30 -10.81 34.53 -8.58
CA ASP A 30 -11.56 34.22 -9.80
C ASP A 30 -12.91 33.52 -9.52
N GLY A 31 -13.29 33.36 -8.25
CA GLY A 31 -14.50 32.64 -7.81
C GLY A 31 -14.34 31.12 -7.80
N ALA A 32 -13.16 30.57 -8.10
CA ALA A 32 -12.92 29.14 -8.02
C ALA A 32 -12.65 28.68 -6.58
N ILE A 33 -13.22 27.53 -6.19
CA ILE A 33 -13.00 26.94 -4.86
C ILE A 33 -11.84 25.95 -4.94
N ARG A 34 -10.80 26.19 -4.13
CA ARG A 34 -9.69 25.25 -3.92
C ARG A 34 -9.94 24.41 -2.68
N LEU A 35 -10.19 23.11 -2.86
CA LEU A 35 -10.22 22.14 -1.77
C LEU A 35 -8.81 21.64 -1.46
N THR A 36 -8.43 21.56 -0.19
CA THR A 36 -7.12 21.08 0.26
C THR A 36 -7.28 20.10 1.41
N LEU A 37 -6.61 18.94 1.36
CA LEU A 37 -6.57 18.03 2.50
C LEU A 37 -5.86 18.68 3.68
N THR A 38 -6.48 18.65 4.85
CA THR A 38 -5.84 19.02 6.11
C THR A 38 -4.78 17.99 6.49
N LYS A 39 -4.01 18.23 7.56
CA LYS A 39 -3.10 17.21 8.10
C LYS A 39 -3.84 15.91 8.45
N LEU A 40 -5.02 16.02 9.05
CA LEU A 40 -5.86 14.87 9.38
C LEU A 40 -6.35 14.17 8.12
N GLY A 41 -6.86 14.92 7.13
CA GLY A 41 -7.29 14.34 5.86
C GLY A 41 -6.17 13.64 5.10
N LYS A 42 -4.94 14.16 5.13
CA LYS A 42 -3.77 13.48 4.55
C LYS A 42 -3.47 12.17 5.27
N GLN A 43 -3.55 12.14 6.60
CA GLN A 43 -3.34 10.91 7.38
C GLN A 43 -4.41 9.87 7.05
N TYR A 44 -5.69 10.25 7.07
CA TYR A 44 -6.80 9.38 6.68
C TYR A 44 -6.63 8.84 5.25
N ALA A 45 -6.23 9.69 4.31
CA ALA A 45 -5.99 9.25 2.93
C ALA A 45 -4.83 8.24 2.82
N LEU A 46 -3.79 8.36 3.65
CA LEU A 46 -2.68 7.40 3.69
C LEU A 46 -3.10 6.08 4.34
N GLU A 47 -3.89 6.12 5.42
CA GLU A 47 -4.47 4.94 6.07
C GLU A 47 -5.40 4.20 5.10
N TYR A 48 -6.33 4.91 4.46
CA TYR A 48 -7.20 4.29 3.45
C TYR A 48 -6.41 3.66 2.30
N LYS A 49 -5.35 4.34 1.84
CA LYS A 49 -4.47 3.81 0.79
C LYS A 49 -3.68 2.57 1.22
N ILE A 50 -3.31 2.45 2.51
CA ILE A 50 -2.65 1.22 2.98
C ILE A 50 -3.65 0.08 3.09
N ASP A 51 -4.87 0.35 3.56
CA ASP A 51 -5.89 -0.68 3.75
C ASP A 51 -6.36 -1.28 2.43
N GLU A 52 -6.70 -0.43 1.45
CA GLU A 52 -7.16 -0.84 0.10
C GLU A 52 -6.01 -1.23 -0.85
N MET A 53 -4.79 -1.37 -0.33
CA MET A 53 -3.65 -1.74 -1.17
C MET A 53 -3.79 -3.17 -1.66
N GLU A 54 -3.63 -3.35 -2.97
CA GLU A 54 -3.59 -4.65 -3.62
C GLU A 54 -2.39 -4.72 -4.57
N ILE A 55 -1.82 -5.92 -4.72
CA ILE A 55 -0.82 -6.19 -5.75
C ILE A 55 -1.55 -6.69 -6.99
N LYS A 56 -1.23 -6.10 -8.14
CA LYS A 56 -1.76 -6.57 -9.41
C LYS A 56 -1.25 -7.97 -9.69
N ASN A 57 -2.17 -8.85 -10.03
CA ASN A 57 -1.89 -10.23 -10.43
C ASN A 57 -1.99 -10.33 -11.96
N PRO A 58 -0.90 -10.06 -12.71
CA PRO A 58 -0.89 -10.24 -14.15
C PRO A 58 -1.18 -11.70 -14.52
N THR A 59 -1.78 -11.90 -15.69
CA THR A 59 -2.08 -13.24 -16.22
C THR A 59 -0.83 -14.05 -16.55
N VAL A 60 0.29 -13.38 -16.79
CA VAL A 60 1.58 -13.99 -17.12
C VAL A 60 2.60 -13.60 -16.07
N TRP A 61 3.26 -14.60 -15.50
CA TRP A 61 4.38 -14.39 -14.59
C TRP A 61 5.63 -14.00 -15.37
N ASP A 62 6.39 -13.03 -14.84
CA ASP A 62 7.60 -12.51 -15.49
C ASP A 62 8.86 -13.35 -15.20
N GLY A 63 8.70 -14.49 -14.53
CA GLY A 63 9.80 -15.39 -14.19
C GLY A 63 10.69 -14.89 -13.05
N LYS A 64 10.24 -13.88 -12.30
CA LYS A 64 11.01 -13.32 -11.18
C LYS A 64 10.22 -13.37 -9.89
N TRP A 65 10.91 -13.67 -8.80
CA TRP A 65 10.39 -13.56 -7.45
C TRP A 65 10.71 -12.20 -6.84
N ARG A 66 9.75 -11.64 -6.11
CA ARG A 66 9.87 -10.41 -5.35
C ARG A 66 10.05 -10.75 -3.89
N MET A 67 11.26 -10.53 -3.40
CA MET A 67 11.66 -10.89 -2.06
C MET A 67 11.74 -9.66 -1.17
N VAL A 68 11.13 -9.75 0.00
CA VAL A 68 11.22 -8.76 1.07
C VAL A 68 11.94 -9.40 2.25
N ILE A 69 13.05 -8.79 2.65
CA ILE A 69 13.85 -9.21 3.81
C ILE A 69 13.87 -8.07 4.81
N PHE A 70 13.72 -8.36 6.10
CA PHE A 70 13.80 -7.32 7.11
C PHE A 70 14.46 -7.74 8.42
N ASP A 71 15.09 -6.78 9.09
CA ASP A 71 15.59 -6.93 10.46
C ASP A 71 15.23 -5.67 11.26
N ILE A 72 14.03 -5.70 11.84
CA ILE A 72 13.44 -4.55 12.54
C ILE A 72 13.64 -4.73 14.05
N PRO A 73 14.31 -3.77 14.73
CA PRO A 73 14.68 -3.90 16.13
C PRO A 73 13.46 -3.97 17.05
N GLU A 74 13.63 -4.56 18.23
CA GLU A 74 12.52 -4.85 19.16
C GLU A 74 11.74 -3.60 19.60
N ARG A 75 12.42 -2.46 19.75
CA ARG A 75 11.79 -1.15 19.99
C ARG A 75 10.73 -0.76 18.94
N LYS A 76 10.79 -1.35 17.73
CA LYS A 76 9.85 -1.15 16.60
C LYS A 76 8.98 -2.40 16.35
N ARG A 77 8.77 -3.26 17.36
CA ARG A 77 7.97 -4.50 17.25
C ARG A 77 6.59 -4.30 16.60
N LYS A 78 5.89 -3.20 16.92
CA LYS A 78 4.58 -2.89 16.31
C LYS A 78 4.68 -2.76 14.79
N ALA A 79 5.65 -1.97 14.30
CA ALA A 79 5.89 -1.79 12.86
C ALA A 79 6.33 -3.10 12.19
N ARG A 80 7.15 -3.91 12.87
CA ARG A 80 7.55 -5.24 12.38
C ARG A 80 6.36 -6.16 12.19
N ASN A 81 5.45 -6.20 13.16
CA ASN A 81 4.25 -7.03 13.07
C ASN A 81 3.27 -6.48 12.03
N ALA A 82 3.13 -5.16 11.92
CA ALA A 82 2.31 -4.52 10.89
C ALA A 82 2.81 -4.83 9.47
N LEU A 83 4.12 -4.70 9.21
CA LEU A 83 4.72 -5.12 7.94
C LEU A 83 4.45 -6.59 7.66
N ARG A 84 4.72 -7.48 8.61
CA ARG A 84 4.50 -8.93 8.45
C ARG A 84 3.05 -9.24 8.09
N ASN A 85 2.10 -8.63 8.81
CA ASN A 85 0.69 -8.86 8.57
C ASN A 85 0.27 -8.33 7.20
N LYS A 86 0.73 -7.13 6.83
CA LYS A 86 0.39 -6.55 5.52
C LYS A 86 0.98 -7.33 4.36
N LEU A 87 2.20 -7.85 4.48
CA LEU A 87 2.77 -8.75 3.46
C LEU A 87 1.92 -10.02 3.27
N LYS A 88 1.46 -10.63 4.37
CA LYS A 88 0.57 -11.81 4.29
C LYS A 88 -0.77 -11.49 3.66
N GLU A 89 -1.35 -10.34 4.01
CA GLU A 89 -2.59 -9.84 3.43
C GLU A 89 -2.47 -9.60 1.92
N LEU A 90 -1.33 -9.06 1.49
CA LEU A 90 -0.98 -8.87 0.08
C LEU A 90 -0.59 -10.18 -0.64
N GLY A 91 -0.73 -11.33 0.01
CA GLY A 91 -0.49 -12.63 -0.59
C GLY A 91 0.97 -13.08 -0.61
N PHE A 92 1.90 -12.40 0.06
CA PHE A 92 3.28 -12.91 0.17
C PHE A 92 3.33 -14.22 0.97
N ARG A 93 4.20 -15.13 0.51
CA ARG A 93 4.54 -16.35 1.22
C ARG A 93 5.72 -16.12 2.16
N GLU A 94 5.59 -16.54 3.41
CA GLU A 94 6.68 -16.50 4.41
C GLU A 94 7.63 -17.68 4.19
N LEU A 95 8.88 -17.40 3.82
CA LEU A 95 9.95 -18.41 3.69
C LEU A 95 10.66 -18.63 5.03
N GLN A 96 10.87 -17.54 5.78
CA GLN A 96 11.42 -17.52 7.13
C GLN A 96 10.81 -16.32 7.90
N LYS A 97 11.04 -16.23 9.22
CA LYS A 97 10.44 -15.21 10.12
C LYS A 97 10.49 -13.75 9.63
N SER A 98 11.44 -13.43 8.77
CA SER A 98 11.63 -12.11 8.17
C SER A 98 11.97 -12.13 6.67
N VAL A 99 11.62 -13.23 5.98
CA VAL A 99 11.87 -13.40 4.54
C VAL A 99 10.56 -13.78 3.88
N PHE A 100 10.09 -12.93 2.98
CA PHE A 100 8.80 -13.05 2.30
C PHE A 100 9.02 -13.01 0.80
N VAL A 101 8.21 -13.76 0.06
CA VAL A 101 8.30 -13.85 -1.40
C VAL A 101 6.93 -13.73 -2.07
N HIS A 102 6.91 -13.09 -3.24
CA HIS A 102 5.73 -12.92 -4.07
C HIS A 102 6.12 -12.99 -5.55
N PRO A 103 5.31 -13.56 -6.46
CA PRO A 103 5.71 -13.68 -7.86
C PRO A 103 5.53 -12.39 -8.66
N TYR A 104 4.61 -11.51 -8.27
CA TYR A 104 4.23 -10.36 -9.09
C TYR A 104 4.92 -9.05 -8.68
N PRO A 105 5.20 -8.14 -9.64
CA PRO A 105 5.78 -6.83 -9.37
C PRO A 105 4.98 -6.04 -8.34
N CYS A 106 5.68 -5.53 -7.33
CA CYS A 106 5.07 -4.89 -6.17
C CYS A 106 5.98 -3.85 -5.50
N GLN A 107 6.99 -3.35 -6.22
CA GLN A 107 8.00 -2.46 -5.63
C GLN A 107 7.38 -1.18 -5.04
N ASN A 108 6.44 -0.57 -5.76
CA ASN A 108 5.79 0.68 -5.31
C ASN A 108 4.98 0.48 -4.03
N GLU A 109 4.30 -0.66 -3.93
CA GLU A 109 3.50 -1.08 -2.78
C GLU A 109 4.42 -1.28 -1.57
N ILE A 110 5.54 -2.00 -1.75
CA ILE A 110 6.53 -2.21 -0.70
C ILE A 110 7.18 -0.89 -0.27
N GLU A 111 7.58 -0.03 -1.20
CA GLU A 111 8.13 1.29 -0.89
C GLU A 111 7.14 2.12 -0.08
N PHE A 112 5.86 2.15 -0.47
CA PHE A 112 4.82 2.86 0.27
C PHE A 112 4.66 2.33 1.70
N ILE A 113 4.57 1.02 1.88
CA ILE A 113 4.43 0.40 3.22
C ILE A 113 5.63 0.74 4.11
N VAL A 114 6.83 0.66 3.54
CA VAL A 114 8.08 0.91 4.24
C VAL A 114 8.20 2.36 4.71
N GLU A 115 7.79 3.31 3.87
CA GLU A 115 7.72 4.74 4.22
C GLU A 115 6.62 5.00 5.24
N PHE A 116 5.42 4.44 5.04
CA PHE A 116 4.28 4.61 5.95
C PHE A 116 4.61 4.18 7.38
N PHE A 117 5.27 3.03 7.56
CA PHE A 117 5.70 2.55 8.88
C PHE A 117 7.04 3.14 9.36
N ASN A 118 7.71 3.96 8.55
CA ASN A 118 9.02 4.53 8.85
C ASN A 118 10.06 3.47 9.29
N ILE A 119 10.24 2.47 8.42
CA ILE A 119 11.11 1.30 8.63
C ILE A 119 12.15 1.10 7.52
N ARG A 120 12.30 2.06 6.60
CA ARG A 120 13.21 1.97 5.43
C ARG A 120 14.59 1.41 5.71
N PRO A 121 15.32 1.84 6.76
CA PRO A 121 16.67 1.33 7.00
C PRO A 121 16.74 -0.18 7.27
N TYR A 122 15.62 -0.77 7.71
CA TYR A 122 15.53 -2.16 8.20
C TYR A 122 14.96 -3.14 7.18
N VAL A 123 14.51 -2.66 6.02
CA VAL A 123 13.87 -3.49 4.99
C VAL A 123 14.72 -3.48 3.73
N ARG A 124 14.79 -4.62 3.06
CA ARG A 124 15.41 -4.81 1.75
C ARG A 124 14.39 -5.46 0.83
N TYR A 125 14.36 -4.98 -0.41
CA TYR A 125 13.58 -5.54 -1.49
C TYR A 125 14.55 -6.03 -2.57
N GLY A 126 14.25 -7.16 -3.18
CA GLY A 126 15.03 -7.68 -4.30
C GLY A 126 14.15 -8.43 -5.29
N GLU A 127 14.55 -8.40 -6.55
CA GLU A 127 14.07 -9.31 -7.57
C GLU A 127 15.09 -10.43 -7.75
N ILE A 128 14.63 -11.69 -7.70
CA ILE A 128 15.50 -12.84 -7.93
C ILE A 128 14.89 -13.73 -9.02
N MET A 129 15.71 -14.20 -9.95
CA MET A 129 15.27 -15.08 -11.04
C MET A 129 15.24 -16.55 -10.64
N ASN A 130 16.11 -16.94 -9.70
CA ASN A 130 16.23 -18.32 -9.25
C ASN A 130 16.14 -18.35 -7.72
N LEU A 131 15.34 -19.28 -7.22
CA LEU A 131 15.25 -19.60 -5.80
C LEU A 131 15.26 -21.12 -5.67
N THR A 132 16.14 -21.65 -4.82
CA THR A 132 16.21 -23.10 -4.60
C THR A 132 14.91 -23.60 -3.99
N ASN A 133 14.43 -24.78 -4.45
CA ASN A 133 13.18 -25.38 -4.03
C ASN A 133 11.98 -24.45 -4.26
N GLU A 134 11.86 -23.87 -5.45
CA GLU A 134 10.76 -22.95 -5.78
C GLU A 134 9.49 -23.68 -6.27
N GLU A 135 9.53 -25.00 -6.41
CA GLU A 135 8.44 -25.81 -6.93
C GLU A 135 7.20 -25.73 -6.04
N ASP A 136 7.37 -25.73 -4.71
CA ASP A 136 6.27 -25.55 -3.76
C ASP A 136 5.68 -24.14 -3.83
N LEU A 137 6.50 -23.13 -4.08
CA LEU A 137 6.07 -21.75 -4.28
C LEU A 137 5.28 -21.62 -5.58
N LYS A 138 5.77 -22.18 -6.69
CA LYS A 138 5.05 -22.19 -7.97
C LYS A 138 3.68 -22.83 -7.82
N LEU A 139 3.60 -23.98 -7.14
CA LEU A 139 2.33 -24.64 -6.82
C LEU A 139 1.43 -23.75 -5.95
N HIS A 140 1.98 -23.10 -4.92
CA HIS A 140 1.22 -22.20 -4.04
C HIS A 140 0.59 -21.02 -4.79
N PHE A 141 1.33 -20.46 -5.75
CA PHE A 141 0.90 -19.29 -6.54
C PHE A 141 0.21 -19.66 -7.86
N ASN A 142 -0.01 -20.95 -8.13
CA ASN A 142 -0.55 -21.47 -9.39
C ASN A 142 0.23 -20.98 -10.63
N LEU A 143 1.56 -20.98 -10.54
CA LEU A 143 2.46 -20.63 -11.63
C LEU A 143 2.79 -21.91 -12.41
N THR A 144 2.38 -21.95 -13.67
CA THR A 144 2.60 -23.06 -14.59
C THR A 144 3.95 -22.99 -15.29
#